data_AF-A0A915M0G7-F1
#
_entry.id   AF-A0A915M0G7-F1
#
_cell.length_a   1.000
_cell.length_b   1.000
_cell.length_c   1.000
_cell.angle_alpha   90.00
_cell.angle_beta   90.00
_cell.angle_gamma   90.00
#
_symmetry.space_group_name_H-M   'P 1'
#
loop_
_entity.id
_entity.type
_entity.pdbx_description
1 polymer ?
#
loop_
_entity_poly.entity_id
_entity_poly.type
_entity_poly.pdbx_seq_one_letter_code
_entity_poly.pdbx_strand_id
1 'polypeptide(L)'
;MGADILISDGLPPQDPCQWKSVEIATRVSNLFRYQHLPFLYTLHFQASFKGGTVIRPLFFEFPNDFNTHNLNYQFLWGSSLMVIPVLDPGVDNVRAYFPIDSVWYSISHANQYGSEY
;
A
#
# COMPACT_ATOMS: atom_id res chain seq x y z
N MET A 1 -32.20 -19.99 -15.80
CA MET A 1 -31.88 -18.56 -15.99
C MET A 1 -32.46 -17.81 -14.81
N GLY A 2 -31.67 -17.69 -13.74
CA GLY A 2 -31.98 -16.93 -12.53
C GLY A 2 -30.63 -16.53 -11.97
N ALA A 3 -30.34 -15.24 -11.94
CA ALA A 3 -29.05 -14.73 -11.49
C ALA A 3 -29.02 -14.78 -9.96
N ASP A 4 -28.15 -15.64 -9.41
CA ASP A 4 -27.80 -15.63 -8.00
C ASP A 4 -27.04 -14.33 -7.70
N ILE A 5 -27.76 -13.36 -7.15
CA ILE A 5 -27.18 -12.20 -6.49
C ILE A 5 -26.75 -12.68 -5.09
N LEU A 6 -25.45 -12.95 -4.92
CA LEU A 6 -24.85 -13.26 -3.63
C LEU A 6 -24.80 -12.00 -2.75
N ILE A 7 -25.94 -11.58 -2.21
CA ILE A 7 -25.95 -10.70 -1.04
C ILE A 7 -25.73 -11.58 0.18
N SER A 8 -24.72 -11.24 0.97
CA SER A 8 -24.30 -11.92 2.18
C SER A 8 -25.37 -11.76 3.27
N ASP A 9 -26.43 -12.57 3.20
CA ASP A 9 -27.50 -12.58 4.20
C ASP A 9 -27.01 -13.32 5.45
N GLY A 10 -26.51 -12.58 6.45
CA GLY A 10 -26.19 -13.10 7.79
C GLY A 10 -24.83 -12.73 8.38
N LEU A 11 -23.95 -12.04 7.64
CA LEU A 11 -22.69 -11.55 8.20
C LEU A 11 -22.91 -10.28 9.05
N PRO A 12 -22.10 -10.06 10.10
CA PRO A 12 -22.14 -8.81 10.85
C PRO A 12 -21.82 -7.62 9.91
N PRO A 13 -22.33 -6.42 10.22
CA PRO A 13 -21.96 -5.21 9.49
C PRO A 13 -20.43 -5.07 9.40
N GLN A 14 -19.92 -4.53 8.29
CA GLN A 14 -18.48 -4.38 8.04
C GLN A 14 -17.98 -2.96 8.37
N ASP A 15 -18.77 -2.19 9.11
CA ASP A 15 -18.38 -0.84 9.52
C ASP A 15 -17.19 -0.91 10.49
N PRO A 16 -16.20 -0.01 10.37
CA PRO A 16 -15.02 -0.03 11.24
C PRO A 16 -15.32 0.06 12.73
N CYS A 17 -16.46 0.64 13.11
CA CYS A 17 -16.89 0.78 14.50
C CYS A 17 -17.35 -0.54 15.15
N GLN A 18 -17.55 -1.59 14.35
CA GLN A 18 -17.98 -2.91 14.85
C GLN A 18 -16.90 -3.56 15.72
N TRP A 19 -15.62 -3.38 15.35
CA TRP A 19 -14.49 -3.91 16.11
C TRP A 19 -13.58 -2.77 16.58
N LYS A 20 -13.35 -2.67 17.90
CA LYS A 20 -12.59 -1.56 18.48
C LYS A 20 -11.14 -1.47 17.98
N SER A 21 -10.51 -2.61 17.72
CA SER A 21 -9.17 -2.69 17.13
C SER A 21 -9.14 -2.11 15.71
N VAL A 22 -10.17 -2.41 14.91
CA VAL A 22 -10.32 -1.93 13.53
C VAL A 22 -10.65 -0.45 13.47
N GLU A 23 -11.44 0.06 14.42
CA GLU A 23 -11.79 1.49 14.49
C GLU A 23 -10.54 2.38 14.55
N ILE A 24 -9.60 2.03 15.45
CA ILE A 24 -8.36 2.80 15.64
C ILE A 24 -7.48 2.71 14.38
N ALA A 25 -7.26 1.50 13.87
CA ALA A 25 -6.47 1.28 12.65
C ALA A 25 -7.05 2.02 11.44
N THR A 26 -8.38 2.02 11.31
CA THR A 26 -9.09 2.73 10.23
C THR A 26 -8.94 4.23 10.37
N ARG A 27 -9.02 4.77 11.59
CA ARG A 27 -8.82 6.21 11.82
C ARG A 27 -7.42 6.64 11.41
N VAL A 28 -6.38 5.90 11.82
CA VAL A 28 -5.00 6.20 11.43
C VAL A 28 -4.82 6.11 9.91
N SER A 29 -5.30 5.04 9.29
CA SER A 29 -5.21 4.82 7.84
C SER A 29 -5.92 5.91 7.04
N ASN A 30 -7.11 6.32 7.48
CA ASN A 30 -7.87 7.38 6.84
C ASN A 30 -7.15 8.74 6.98
N LEU A 31 -6.63 9.07 8.15
CA LEU A 31 -5.87 10.31 8.35
C LEU A 31 -4.63 10.35 7.43
N PHE A 32 -3.88 9.25 7.35
CA PHE A 32 -2.75 9.13 6.41
C PHE A 32 -3.20 9.36 4.97
N ARG A 33 -4.30 8.73 4.54
CA ARG A 33 -4.87 8.93 3.20
C ARG A 33 -5.25 10.40 2.96
N TYR A 34 -5.96 11.03 3.88
CA TYR A 34 -6.40 12.43 3.75
C TYR A 34 -5.21 13.39 3.68
N GLN A 35 -4.14 13.13 4.42
CA GLN A 35 -2.89 13.89 4.34
C GLN A 35 -2.22 13.77 2.96
N HIS A 36 -2.28 12.59 2.32
CA HIS A 36 -1.66 12.31 1.02
C HIS A 36 -2.60 12.50 -0.18
N LEU A 37 -3.82 12.99 0.01
CA LEU A 37 -4.76 13.23 -1.08
C LEU A 37 -4.20 14.16 -2.17
N PRO A 38 -3.51 15.28 -1.87
CA PRO A 38 -2.95 16.14 -2.91
C PRO A 38 -1.95 15.39 -3.80
N PHE A 39 -1.09 14.56 -3.19
CA PHE A 39 -0.13 13.72 -3.90
C PHE A 39 -0.81 12.70 -4.81
N LEU A 40 -1.79 11.96 -4.28
CA LEU A 40 -2.59 11.01 -5.06
C LEU A 40 -3.33 11.69 -6.21
N TYR A 41 -3.87 12.89 -5.99
CA TYR A 41 -4.56 13.66 -7.02
C TYR A 41 -3.61 14.02 -8.18
N THR A 42 -2.41 14.49 -7.88
CA THR A 42 -1.39 14.75 -8.89
C THR A 42 -1.01 13.50 -9.68
N LEU A 43 -0.87 12.34 -9.02
CA LEU A 43 -0.59 11.08 -9.70
C LEU A 43 -1.73 10.64 -10.63
N HIS A 44 -2.98 10.78 -10.20
CA HIS A 44 -4.14 10.46 -11.04
C HIS A 44 -4.25 11.41 -12.24
N PHE A 45 -3.97 12.70 -12.04
CA PHE A 45 -3.92 13.66 -13.13
C PHE A 45 -2.84 13.29 -14.17
N GLN A 46 -1.64 12.94 -13.71
CA GLN A 46 -0.56 12.50 -14.59
C GLN A 46 -0.91 11.22 -15.36
N ALA A 47 -1.51 10.23 -14.68
CA ALA A 47 -1.94 8.99 -15.30
C ALA A 47 -3.05 9.21 -16.35
N SER A 48 -3.96 10.15 -16.10
CA SER A 48 -5.01 10.52 -17.06
C SER A 48 -4.45 11.24 -18.29
N PHE A 49 -3.50 12.15 -18.10
CA PHE A 49 -2.97 12.97 -19.20
C PHE A 49 -1.91 12.25 -20.05
N LYS A 50 -0.96 11.56 -19.41
CA LYS A 50 0.17 10.89 -20.10
C LYS A 50 -0.04 9.39 -20.29
N GLY A 51 -1.10 8.83 -19.70
CA GLY A 51 -1.22 7.39 -19.51
C GLY A 51 -0.34 6.88 -18.36
N GLY A 52 -0.36 5.56 -18.16
CA GLY A 52 0.38 4.88 -17.10
C GLY A 52 -0.46 4.61 -15.85
N THR A 53 0.20 4.20 -14.77
CA THR A 53 -0.46 3.78 -13.53
C THR A 53 -0.02 4.63 -12.33
N VAL A 54 -0.95 4.80 -11.38
CA VAL A 54 -0.68 5.43 -10.08
C VAL A 54 0.07 4.48 -9.16
N ILE A 55 -0.38 3.22 -9.12
CA ILE A 55 0.29 2.13 -8.41
C ILE A 55 1.21 1.43 -9.39
N ARG A 56 2.49 1.32 -9.04
CA ARG A 56 3.53 0.74 -9.90
C ARG A 56 4.27 -0.37 -9.16
N PRO A 57 4.53 -1.52 -9.80
CA PRO A 57 5.49 -2.48 -9.27
C PRO A 57 6.91 -1.89 -9.35
N LEU A 58 7.83 -2.38 -8.52
CA LEU A 58 9.18 -1.83 -8.44
C LEU A 58 9.96 -1.94 -9.75
N PHE A 59 9.81 -3.04 -10.48
CA PHE A 59 10.51 -3.24 -11.75
C PHE A 59 10.17 -2.19 -12.82
N PHE A 60 9.05 -1.46 -12.67
CA PHE A 60 8.68 -0.38 -13.57
C PHE A 60 9.63 0.81 -13.43
N GLU A 61 10.06 1.12 -12.21
CA GLU A 61 11.00 2.22 -11.92
C GLU A 61 12.46 1.73 -11.95
N PHE A 62 12.70 0.45 -11.63
CA PHE A 62 14.04 -0.17 -11.56
C PHE A 62 14.18 -1.36 -12.53
N PRO A 63 14.10 -1.15 -13.85
CA PRO A 63 14.06 -2.24 -14.83
C PRO A 63 15.35 -3.07 -14.86
N ASN A 64 16.48 -2.47 -14.53
CA ASN A 64 17.80 -3.11 -14.54
C ASN A 64 18.08 -3.97 -13.30
N ASP A 65 17.25 -3.86 -12.25
CA ASP A 65 17.40 -4.63 -11.03
C ASP A 65 16.53 -5.88 -11.07
N PHE A 66 17.13 -7.01 -11.45
CA PHE A 66 16.43 -8.29 -11.61
C PHE A 66 15.74 -8.78 -10.33
N ASN A 67 16.18 -8.34 -9.14
CA ASN A 67 15.50 -8.71 -7.89
C ASN A 67 14.09 -8.15 -7.83
N THR A 68 13.83 -7.02 -8.48
CA THR A 68 12.52 -6.34 -8.46
C THR A 68 11.45 -7.02 -9.31
N HIS A 69 11.84 -7.91 -10.22
CA HIS A 69 10.92 -8.56 -11.18
C HIS A 69 10.03 -9.62 -10.50
N ASN A 70 10.50 -10.23 -9.42
CA ASN A 70 9.77 -11.25 -8.67
C ASN A 70 9.10 -10.73 -7.39
N LEU A 71 9.07 -9.40 -7.18
CA LEU A 71 8.49 -8.80 -5.98
C LEU A 71 6.97 -8.58 -6.12
N ASN A 72 6.22 -9.26 -5.26
CA ASN A 72 4.75 -9.19 -5.25
C ASN A 72 4.16 -8.58 -3.97
N TYR A 73 4.98 -8.33 -2.94
CA TYR A 73 4.54 -7.92 -1.61
C TYR A 73 4.77 -6.42 -1.33
N GLN A 74 5.30 -5.66 -2.29
CA GLN A 74 5.54 -4.22 -2.17
C GLN A 74 5.27 -3.50 -3.49
N PHE A 75 4.87 -2.24 -3.42
CA PHE A 75 4.58 -1.43 -4.59
C PHE A 75 4.89 0.05 -4.32
N LEU A 76 4.89 0.84 -5.39
CA LEU A 76 5.11 2.28 -5.35
C LEU A 76 3.82 3.04 -5.68
N TRP A 77 3.62 4.19 -5.03
CA TRP A 77 2.75 5.26 -5.55
C TRP A 77 3.60 6.25 -6.32
N GLY A 78 3.41 6.29 -7.64
CA GLY A 78 4.33 6.98 -8.53
C GLY A 78 5.74 6.40 -8.42
N SER A 79 6.75 7.27 -8.39
CA SER A 79 8.16 6.91 -8.27
C SER A 79 8.75 7.18 -6.88
N SER A 80 7.97 7.72 -5.95
CA SER A 80 8.51 8.42 -4.76
C SER A 80 8.08 7.83 -3.42
N LEU A 81 6.96 7.11 -3.38
CA LEU A 81 6.42 6.54 -2.15
C LEU A 81 6.36 5.03 -2.25
N MET A 82 7.12 4.34 -1.40
CA MET A 82 7.11 2.88 -1.30
C MET A 82 6.16 2.42 -0.19
N VAL A 83 5.30 1.45 -0.51
CA VAL A 83 4.33 0.85 0.40
C VAL A 83 4.61 -0.63 0.53
N ILE A 84 4.81 -1.09 1.77
CA ILE A 84 5.08 -2.48 2.14
C ILE A 84 3.99 -2.91 3.15
N PRO A 85 2.87 -3.47 2.67
CA PRO A 85 1.78 -3.91 3.55
C PRO A 85 2.13 -5.17 4.35
N VAL A 86 1.56 -5.29 5.56
CA VAL A 86 1.50 -6.55 6.31
C VAL A 86 0.33 -7.36 5.77
N LEU A 87 0.60 -8.53 5.18
CA LEU A 87 -0.41 -9.36 4.52
C LEU A 87 -0.87 -10.55 5.39
N ASP A 88 0.01 -11.04 6.25
CA ASP A 88 -0.22 -12.24 7.06
C ASP A 88 -0.66 -11.89 8.49
N PRO A 89 -1.64 -12.60 9.06
CA PRO A 89 -2.11 -12.35 10.42
C PRO A 89 -1.07 -12.76 11.47
N GLY A 90 -0.91 -11.93 12.51
CA GLY A 90 -0.01 -12.23 13.63
C GLY A 90 1.48 -12.04 13.32
N VAL A 91 1.80 -11.31 12.26
CA VAL A 91 3.18 -11.01 11.87
C VAL A 91 3.60 -9.62 12.33
N ASP A 92 4.70 -9.56 13.09
CA ASP A 92 5.29 -8.31 13.58
C ASP A 92 6.38 -7.73 12.66
N ASN A 93 6.89 -8.53 11.72
CA ASN A 93 7.99 -8.15 10.83
C ASN A 93 7.68 -8.51 9.37
N VAL A 94 7.88 -7.55 8.48
CA VAL A 94 7.75 -7.75 7.03
C VAL A 94 9.11 -7.64 6.37
N ARG A 95 9.33 -8.46 5.33
CA ARG A 95 10.52 -8.34 4.49
C ARG A 95 10.30 -7.24 3.48
N ALA A 96 11.25 -6.32 3.38
CA ALA A 96 11.26 -5.25 2.40
C ALA A 96 12.53 -5.35 1.55
N TYR A 97 12.39 -5.08 0.26
CA TYR A 97 13.53 -4.95 -0.66
C TYR A 97 13.70 -3.49 -1.05
N PHE A 98 14.91 -2.97 -0.87
CA PHE A 98 15.30 -1.63 -1.31
C PHE A 98 16.22 -1.76 -2.53
N PRO A 99 15.87 -1.13 -3.66
CA PRO A 99 16.68 -1.18 -4.88
C PRO A 99 18.10 -0.65 -4.67
N ILE A 100 19.03 -1.23 -5.44
CA ILE A 100 20.44 -0.82 -5.44
C ILE A 100 20.56 0.64 -5.89
N ASP A 101 21.52 1.38 -5.34
CA ASP A 101 21.77 2.80 -5.62
C ASP A 101 20.59 3.75 -5.32
N SER A 102 19.73 3.40 -4.36
CA SER A 102 18.63 4.25 -3.91
C SER A 102 18.66 4.52 -2.40
N VAL A 103 18.26 5.73 -2.00
CA VAL A 103 18.15 6.12 -0.59
C VAL A 103 16.68 6.32 -0.26
N TRP A 104 16.19 5.57 0.74
CA TRP A 104 14.81 5.62 1.19
C TRP A 104 14.73 6.13 2.62
N TYR A 105 13.70 6.92 2.90
CA TYR A 105 13.43 7.47 4.22
C TYR A 105 12.08 6.97 4.73
N SER A 106 12.02 6.62 6.02
CA SER A 106 10.75 6.34 6.69
C SER A 106 9.93 7.61 6.83
N ILE A 107 8.65 7.54 6.44
CA ILE A 107 7.70 8.66 6.54
C ILE A 107 7.12 8.78 7.95
N SER A 108 7.01 7.67 8.68
CA SER A 108 6.65 7.68 10.09
C SER A 108 7.88 7.97 10.94
N HIS A 109 7.73 8.89 11.90
CA HIS A 109 8.75 9.18 12.89
C HIS A 109 8.76 8.08 13.96
N ALA A 110 9.98 7.66 14.32
CA ALA A 110 10.39 6.75 15.41
C ALA A 110 10.44 5.24 15.06
N ASN A 111 11.66 4.75 14.79
CA ASN A 111 12.29 3.53 15.34
C ASN A 111 11.42 2.26 15.58
N GLN A 112 10.38 1.99 14.79
CA GLN A 112 9.49 0.83 15.03
C GLN A 112 9.48 -0.24 13.95
N TYR A 113 10.05 -0.01 12.76
CA TYR A 113 10.00 -1.00 11.68
C TYR A 113 11.35 -1.10 10.94
N GLY A 114 12.04 -2.23 11.16
CA GLY A 114 13.15 -2.72 10.33
C GLY A 114 14.54 -2.24 10.72
N SER A 115 15.30 -3.09 11.42
CA SER A 115 16.76 -3.02 11.38
C SER A 115 17.25 -3.64 10.06
N GLU A 116 18.24 -3.00 9.44
CA GLU A 116 18.99 -3.57 8.32
C GLU A 116 19.56 -4.95 8.72
N TYR A 117 19.32 -5.96 7.89
CA TYR A 117 20.16 -7.15 7.78
C TYR A 117 20.70 -7.20 6.35
#